data_AF-A0A3B8ZLN9-F1
#
_entry.id   AF-A0A3B8ZLN9-F1
#
_cell.length_a   1.000
_cell.length_b   1.000
_cell.length_c   1.000
_cell.angle_alpha   90.00
_cell.angle_beta   90.00
_cell.angle_gamma   90.00
#
_symmetry.space_group_name_H-M   'P 1'
#
loop_
_entity.id
_entity.type
_entity.pdbx_description
1 polymer ?
#
loop_
_entity_poly.entity_id
_entity_poly.type
_entity_poly.pdbx_seq_one_letter_code
_entity_poly.pdbx_strand_id
1 'polypeptide(L)'
;MVSVHILLLALAGYYAMGLQFDPNLAERFRADHPMPTSVDYFNKNFCGTNFVEVILQGDSDELLSPGNLLRMREVQQNLLKIPEIRSVSSPLNLFDSVDQIIGFQSSSG
;
A
#
# COMPACT_ATOMS: atom_id res chain seq x y z
N MET A 1 44.60 -2.97 24.17
CA MET A 1 43.89 -3.46 22.97
C MET A 1 42.40 -3.67 23.21
N VAL A 2 41.96 -4.33 24.30
CA VAL A 2 40.53 -4.62 24.58
C VAL A 2 39.63 -3.38 24.63
N SER A 3 40.07 -2.29 25.25
CA SER A 3 39.27 -1.05 25.37
C SER A 3 38.90 -0.41 24.02
N VAL A 4 39.77 -0.54 23.01
CA VAL A 4 39.50 -0.05 21.65
C VAL A 4 38.39 -0.87 20.99
N HIS A 5 38.37 -2.19 21.22
CA HIS A 5 37.34 -3.07 20.68
C HIS A 5 35.98 -2.80 21.33
N ILE A 6 35.95 -2.55 22.64
CA ILE A 6 34.72 -2.17 23.36
C ILE A 6 34.18 -0.85 22.82
N LEU A 7 35.05 0.15 22.60
CA LEU A 7 34.65 1.43 22.04
C LEU A 7 34.09 1.29 20.62
N LEU A 8 34.74 0.51 19.75
CA LEU A 8 34.24 0.24 18.40
C LEU A 8 32.90 -0.49 18.41
N LEU A 9 32.72 -1.46 19.32
CA LEU A 9 31.46 -2.20 19.45
C LEU A 9 30.32 -1.29 19.92
N ALA A 10 30.58 -0.43 20.90
CA ALA A 10 29.60 0.54 21.40
C ALA A 10 29.20 1.55 20.30
N LEU A 11 30.18 2.03 19.53
CA LEU A 11 29.94 2.94 18.41
C LEU A 11 29.13 2.26 17.30
N ALA A 12 29.49 1.03 16.93
CA ALA A 12 28.75 0.24 15.95
C ALA A 12 27.31 -0.02 16.41
N GLY A 13 27.11 -0.35 17.70
CA GLY A 13 25.79 -0.51 18.29
C GLY A 13 24.95 0.77 18.23
N TYR A 14 25.55 1.92 18.54
CA TYR A 14 24.89 3.23 18.45
C TYR A 14 24.45 3.54 17.01
N TYR A 15 25.31 3.34 16.02
CA TYR A 15 24.95 3.57 14.61
C TYR A 15 23.95 2.53 14.08
N ALA A 16 24.00 1.28 14.55
CA ALA A 16 23.05 0.25 14.17
C ALA A 16 21.61 0.58 14.60
N MET A 17 21.41 1.39 15.66
CA MET A 17 20.06 1.87 16.05
C MET A 17 19.44 2.81 15.02
N GLY A 18 20.24 3.39 14.11
CA GLY A 18 19.78 4.26 13.02
C GLY A 18 19.52 3.52 11.70
N LEU A 19 19.58 2.18 11.69
CA LEU A 19 19.39 1.40 10.48
C LEU A 19 17.96 1.59 9.94
N GLN A 20 17.84 2.12 8.72
CA GLN A 20 16.56 2.25 8.03
C GLN A 20 16.38 1.09 7.05
N PHE A 21 15.21 0.47 7.07
CA PHE A 21 14.86 -0.56 6.10
C PHE A 21 14.20 0.10 4.89
N ASP A 22 14.85 0.03 3.74
CA ASP A 22 14.28 0.50 2.48
C ASP A 22 13.59 -0.68 1.74
N PRO A 23 12.25 -0.68 1.64
CA PRO A 23 11.50 -1.68 0.89
C PRO A 23 11.59 -1.49 -0.63
N ASN A 24 12.19 -0.40 -1.14
CA ASN A 24 12.28 -0.12 -2.57
C ASN A 24 13.25 -1.08 -3.27
N LEU A 25 12.71 -2.18 -3.78
CA LEU A 25 13.49 -3.21 -4.47
C LEU A 25 14.11 -2.67 -5.77
N ALA A 26 13.47 -1.68 -6.41
CA ALA A 26 13.95 -1.12 -7.67
C ALA A 26 15.30 -0.41 -7.50
N GLU A 27 15.52 0.26 -6.37
CA GLU A 27 16.77 0.96 -6.05
C GLU A 27 17.94 0.01 -5.77
N ARG A 28 17.67 -1.29 -5.57
CA ARG A 28 18.72 -2.30 -5.38
C ARG A 28 19.36 -2.76 -6.69
N PHE A 29 18.75 -2.41 -7.82
CA PHE A 29 19.33 -2.69 -9.13
C PHE A 29 20.37 -1.63 -9.49
N ARG A 30 21.37 -2.01 -10.30
CA ARG A 30 22.34 -1.06 -10.84
C ARG A 30 21.64 0.00 -11.68
N ALA A 31 22.20 1.21 -11.73
CA ALA A 31 21.64 2.33 -12.47
C ALA A 31 21.49 2.10 -13.98
N ASP A 32 22.28 1.18 -14.56
CA ASP A 32 22.24 0.78 -15.97
C ASP A 32 21.23 -0.35 -16.26
N HIS A 33 20.60 -0.93 -15.23
CA HIS A 33 19.58 -1.94 -15.40
C HIS A 33 18.24 -1.30 -15.82
N PRO A 34 17.40 -1.93 -16.66
CA PRO A 34 16.11 -1.35 -17.09
C PRO A 34 15.04 -1.29 -15.98
N MET A 35 15.26 -1.94 -14.84
CA MET A 35 14.27 -2.05 -13.76
C MET A 35 13.89 -0.72 -13.10
N PRO A 36 14.83 0.15 -12.66
CA PRO A 36 14.48 1.44 -12.07
C PRO A 36 13.66 2.30 -13.02
N THR A 37 14.04 2.37 -14.30
CA THR A 37 13.30 3.13 -15.32
C THR A 37 11.88 2.60 -15.53
N SER A 38 11.71 1.28 -15.52
CA SER A 38 10.40 0.64 -15.68
C SER A 38 9.50 0.88 -14.46
N VAL A 39 10.06 0.80 -13.26
CA VAL A 39 9.34 1.10 -12.00
C VAL A 39 8.98 2.58 -11.90
N ASP A 40 9.87 3.49 -12.30
CA ASP A 40 9.59 4.93 -12.37
C ASP A 40 8.44 5.23 -13.33
N TYR A 41 8.45 4.60 -14.51
CA TYR A 41 7.36 4.73 -15.47
C TYR A 41 6.05 4.22 -14.87
N PHE A 42 6.05 3.05 -14.24
CA PHE A 42 4.84 2.48 -13.63
C PHE A 42 4.33 3.34 -12.48
N ASN A 43 5.22 3.81 -11.60
CA ASN A 43 4.87 4.68 -10.48
C ASN A 43 4.23 5.99 -10.93
N LYS A 44 4.73 6.59 -12.02
CA LYS A 44 4.20 7.84 -12.57
C LYS A 44 2.85 7.66 -13.28
N ASN A 45 2.62 6.52 -13.94
CA ASN A 45 1.47 6.33 -14.84
C ASN A 45 0.35 5.45 -14.25
N PHE A 46 0.65 4.56 -13.30
CA PHE A 46 -0.26 3.51 -12.83
C PHE A 46 -0.42 3.51 -11.29
N CYS A 47 -0.33 4.68 -10.65
CA CYS A 47 -0.56 4.90 -9.22
C CYS A 47 0.43 4.25 -8.22
N GLY A 48 1.56 3.72 -8.69
CA GLY A 48 2.60 3.17 -7.80
C GLY A 48 2.69 1.66 -7.84
N THR A 49 3.88 1.13 -7.54
CA THR A 49 4.13 -0.31 -7.33
C THR A 49 4.08 -0.70 -5.85
N ASN A 50 4.02 0.28 -4.94
CA ASN A 50 4.06 0.06 -3.50
C ASN A 50 2.65 0.18 -2.92
N PHE A 51 1.95 -0.95 -2.84
CA PHE A 51 0.63 -1.06 -2.23
C PHE A 51 0.61 -2.18 -1.20
N VAL A 52 -0.30 -2.06 -0.24
CA VAL A 52 -0.64 -3.15 0.68
C VAL A 52 -1.93 -3.77 0.19
N GLU A 53 -1.92 -5.07 -0.04
CA GLU A 53 -3.10 -5.81 -0.46
C GLU A 53 -3.84 -6.36 0.78
N VAL A 54 -5.15 -6.08 0.84
CA VAL A 54 -6.05 -6.61 1.87
C VAL A 54 -7.04 -7.53 1.17
N ILE A 55 -6.93 -8.84 1.46
CA ILE A 55 -7.77 -9.86 0.85
C ILE A 55 -8.88 -10.23 1.85
N LEU A 56 -10.13 -10.01 1.45
CA LEU A 56 -11.31 -10.43 2.20
C LEU A 56 -11.77 -11.80 1.68
N GLN A 57 -12.01 -12.74 2.59
CA GLN A 57 -12.48 -14.08 2.26
C GLN A 57 -13.91 -14.28 2.79
N GLY A 58 -14.72 -14.94 1.98
CA GLY A 58 -16.11 -15.30 2.27
C GLY A 58 -16.64 -16.24 1.20
N ASP A 59 -17.88 -16.68 1.35
CA ASP A 59 -18.52 -17.54 0.36
C ASP A 59 -18.73 -16.79 -0.96
N SER A 60 -18.38 -17.43 -2.08
CA SER A 60 -18.33 -16.81 -3.41
C SER A 60 -19.66 -16.20 -3.84
N ASP A 61 -20.75 -16.84 -3.46
CA ASP A 61 -22.10 -16.48 -3.90
C ASP A 61 -22.64 -15.24 -3.16
N GLU A 62 -22.02 -14.87 -2.04
CA GLU A 62 -22.44 -13.76 -1.21
C GLU A 62 -21.51 -12.54 -1.32
N LEU A 63 -20.37 -12.64 -2.01
CA LEU A 63 -19.36 -11.57 -2.04
C LEU A 63 -19.93 -10.24 -2.52
N LEU A 64 -20.80 -10.28 -3.54
CA LEU A 64 -21.46 -9.10 -4.11
C LEU A 64 -22.85 -8.83 -3.51
N SER A 65 -23.21 -9.50 -2.41
CA SER A 65 -24.45 -9.22 -1.70
C SER A 65 -24.43 -7.79 -1.13
N PRO A 66 -25.58 -7.10 -1.04
CA PRO A 66 -25.63 -5.74 -0.50
C PRO A 66 -25.00 -5.64 0.90
N GLY A 67 -25.23 -6.63 1.76
CA GLY A 67 -24.66 -6.66 3.11
C GLY A 67 -23.13 -6.75 3.12
N ASN A 68 -22.54 -7.59 2.26
CA ASN A 68 -21.08 -7.71 2.17
C ASN A 68 -20.45 -6.48 1.50
N LEU A 69 -21.09 -5.89 0.49
CA LEU A 69 -20.64 -4.64 -0.12
C LEU A 69 -20.63 -3.48 0.90
N LEU A 70 -21.64 -3.39 1.77
CA LEU A 70 -21.68 -2.41 2.86
C LEU A 70 -20.52 -2.62 3.85
N ARG A 71 -20.26 -3.87 4.27
CA ARG A 71 -19.13 -4.19 5.15
C ARG A 71 -17.78 -3.89 4.47
N MET A 72 -17.63 -4.19 3.18
CA MET A 72 -16.44 -3.82 2.42
C MET A 72 -16.25 -2.29 2.41
N ARG A 73 -17.34 -1.53 2.29
CA ARG A 73 -17.32 -0.06 2.35
C ARG A 73 -16.85 0.43 3.73
N GLU A 74 -17.35 -0.18 4.80
CA GLU A 74 -16.89 0.12 6.17
C GLU A 74 -15.38 -0.13 6.33
N VAL A 75 -14.88 -1.26 5.82
CA VAL A 75 -13.43 -1.57 5.85
C VAL A 75 -12.64 -0.51 5.07
N GLN A 76 -13.06 -0.18 3.84
CA GLN A 76 -12.43 0.86 3.04
C GLN A 76 -12.39 2.22 3.77
N GLN A 77 -13.52 2.64 4.36
CA GLN A 77 -13.61 3.90 5.09
C GLN A 77 -12.74 3.89 6.37
N ASN A 78 -12.65 2.76 7.05
CA ASN A 78 -11.80 2.63 8.23
C ASN A 78 -10.31 2.68 7.89
N LEU A 79 -9.90 2.08 6.77
CA LEU A 79 -8.53 2.21 6.26
C LEU A 79 -8.21 3.66 5.89
N LEU A 80 -9.12 4.38 5.23
CA LEU A 80 -8.92 5.80 4.88
C LEU A 80 -8.81 6.74 6.09
N LYS A 81 -9.18 6.30 7.31
CA LYS A 81 -8.99 7.09 8.53
C LYS A 81 -7.54 7.04 9.05
N ILE A 82 -6.72 6.12 8.57
CA ILE A 82 -5.32 5.98 8.95
C ILE A 82 -4.51 7.07 8.23
N PRO A 83 -3.83 7.98 8.94
CA PRO A 83 -3.14 9.14 8.33
C PRO A 83 -2.12 8.77 7.25
N GLU A 84 -1.46 7.63 7.40
CA GLU A 84 -0.44 7.13 6.47
C GLU A 84 -1.04 6.56 5.17
N ILE A 85 -2.35 6.27 5.14
CA ILE A 85 -3.03 5.73 3.96
C ILE A 85 -3.52 6.87 3.08
N ARG A 86 -2.82 7.07 1.96
CA ARG A 86 -3.19 8.09 0.95
C ARG A 86 -4.49 7.77 0.22
N SER A 87 -4.71 6.50 -0.11
CA SER A 87 -5.83 6.06 -0.95
C SER A 87 -6.08 4.57 -0.78
N VAL A 88 -7.34 4.15 -0.92
CA VAL A 88 -7.75 2.75 -0.99
C VAL A 88 -8.46 2.52 -2.32
N SER A 89 -8.03 1.49 -3.04
CA SER A 89 -8.66 1.04 -4.28
C SER A 89 -9.30 -0.31 -4.05
N SER A 90 -10.59 -0.43 -4.34
CA SER A 90 -11.36 -1.66 -4.20
C SER A 90 -12.35 -1.84 -5.36
N PRO A 91 -12.98 -3.02 -5.49
CA PRO A 91 -14.06 -3.22 -6.46
C PRO A 91 -15.23 -2.23 -6.27
N LEU A 92 -15.42 -1.65 -5.09
CA LEU A 92 -16.47 -0.67 -4.82
C LEU A 92 -16.33 0.59 -5.66
N ASN A 93 -15.10 1.02 -5.95
CA ASN A 93 -14.85 2.21 -6.76
C ASN A 93 -15.40 2.05 -8.19
N LEU A 94 -15.50 0.83 -8.71
CA LEU A 94 -16.11 0.55 -10.01
C LEU A 94 -17.63 0.76 -9.95
N PHE A 95 -18.29 0.29 -8.89
CA PHE A 95 -19.72 0.50 -8.70
C PHE A 95 -20.05 1.99 -8.57
N ASP A 96 -19.27 2.72 -7.76
CA ASP A 96 -19.44 4.17 -7.59
C ASP A 96 -19.26 4.92 -8.93
N SER A 97 -18.28 4.51 -9.74
CA SER A 97 -18.03 5.11 -11.07
C SER A 97 -19.20 4.87 -12.03
N VAL A 98 -19.76 3.65 -12.04
CA VAL A 98 -20.91 3.29 -12.87
C VAL A 98 -22.16 4.06 -12.45
N ASP A 99 -22.43 4.16 -11.14
CA ASP A 99 -23.54 4.93 -10.56
C ASP A 99 -23.49 6.40 -11.02
N GLN A 100 -22.30 7.01 -10.95
CA GLN A 100 -22.06 8.39 -11.38
C GLN A 100 -22.27 8.60 -12.88
N ILE A 101 -21.82 7.67 -13.73
CA ILE A 101 -21.96 7.76 -15.19
C ILE A 101 -23.41 7.61 -15.63
N ILE A 102 -24.12 6.66 -15.00
CA ILE A 102 -25.51 6.34 -15.35
C ILE A 102 -26.48 7.37 -14.74
N GLY A 103 -26.03 8.16 -13.75
CA GLY A 103 -26.84 9.20 -13.11
C GLY A 103 -27.90 8.62 -12.16
N PHE A 104 -27.74 7.36 -11.75
CA PHE A 104 -28.51 6.82 -10.64
C PHE A 104 -27.96 7.54 -9.41
N GLN A 105 -28.69 8.52 -8.86
CA GLN A 105 -28.33 9.12 -7.58
C GLN A 105 -28.68 8.11 -6.48
N SER A 106 -27.94 7.00 -6.38
CA SER A 106 -28.11 6.06 -5.28
C SER A 106 -27.64 6.75 -4.01
N SER A 107 -28.57 7.48 -3.40
CA SER A 107 -28.43 8.12 -2.09
C SER A 107 -27.73 7.14 -1.16
N SER A 108 -26.54 7.54 -0.72
CA SER A 108 -25.80 6.95 0.38
C SER A 108 -26.73 6.69 1.56
N GLY A 109 -27.09 5.42 1.73
CA GLY A 109 -27.48 4.84 3.02
C GLY A 109 -26.25 4.30 3.72
#